data_AF-A0A202DD78-F1
#
_entry.id   AF-A0A202DD78-F1
#
_cell.length_a   1.000
_cell.length_b   1.000
_cell.length_c   1.000
_cell.angle_alpha   90.00
_cell.angle_beta   90.00
_cell.angle_gamma   90.00
#
_symmetry.space_group_name_H-M   'P 1'
#
loop_
_entity.id
_entity.type
_entity.pdbx_description
1 polymer ?
#
loop_
_entity_poly.entity_id
_entity_poly.type
_entity_poly.pdbx_seq_one_letter_code
_entity_poly.pdbx_strand_id
1 'polypeptide(L)' 'MNHLKLHLIIERIKHSEDFPFDVWDVADEIDLVLSFFGIPDVFTDEEMIVIKNDLGEIAENKQSAEVVRLAAERGW' A
#
# COMPACT_ATOMS: atom_id res chain seq x y z
N MET A 1 3.74 18.62 8.53
CA MET A 1 3.16 17.50 7.76
C MET A 1 2.54 18.03 6.47
N ASN A 2 3.02 17.57 5.30
CA ASN A 2 2.46 17.99 4.01
C ASN A 2 1.42 16.97 3.53
N HIS A 3 0.16 17.14 3.98
CA HIS A 3 -0.94 16.22 3.67
C HIS A 3 -1.18 16.02 2.17
N LEU A 4 -0.96 17.06 1.35
CA LEU A 4 -1.15 16.96 -0.10
C LEU A 4 -0.11 16.02 -0.74
N LYS A 5 1.16 16.11 -0.31
CA LYS A 5 2.23 15.20 -0.77
C LYS A 5 1.87 13.74 -0.46
N LEU A 6 1.46 13.45 0.78
CA LEU A 6 1.09 12.10 1.20
C LEU A 6 -0.10 11.58 0.41
N HIS A 7 -1.15 12.40 0.28
CA HIS A 7 -2.32 12.04 -0.50
C HIS A 7 -1.98 11.69 -1.95
N LEU A 8 -1.14 12.49 -2.61
CA LEU A 8 -0.73 12.22 -3.99
C LEU A 8 0.09 10.93 -4.14
N ILE A 9 0.92 10.59 -3.15
CA ILE A 9 1.66 9.32 -3.12
C ILE A 9 0.72 8.14 -3.01
N ILE A 10 -0.20 8.20 -2.04
CA ILE A 10 -1.14 7.12 -1.77
C ILE A 10 -2.07 6.92 -2.98
N GLU A 11 -2.60 7.99 -3.57
CA GLU A 11 -3.42 7.90 -4.78
C GLU A 11 -2.65 7.33 -5.98
N ARG A 12 -1.38 7.72 -6.16
CA ARG A 12 -0.53 7.14 -7.19
C ARG A 12 -0.38 5.63 -7.02
N ILE A 13 -0.16 5.15 -5.79
CA ILE A 13 -0.01 3.72 -5.49
C ILE A 13 -1.34 2.98 -5.68
N LYS A 14 -2.47 3.55 -5.24
CA LYS A 14 -3.81 2.97 -5.45
C LYS A 14 -4.14 2.74 -6.93
N HIS A 15 -3.72 3.68 -7.77
CA HIS A 15 -3.92 3.62 -9.22
C HIS A 15 -2.82 2.85 -9.97
N SER A 16 -1.82 2.32 -9.27
CA SER A 16 -0.90 1.36 -9.87
C SER A 16 -1.66 0.09 -10.24
N GLU A 17 -1.37 -0.46 -11.41
CA GLU A 17 -1.96 -1.74 -11.85
C GLU A 17 -1.57 -2.87 -10.88
N ASP A 18 -0.32 -2.84 -10.40
CA ASP A 18 0.23 -3.83 -9.48
C ASP A 18 0.55 -3.24 -8.10
N PHE A 19 0.11 -3.98 -7.08
CA PHE A 19 0.52 -3.82 -5.68
C PHE A 19 0.88 -5.22 -5.15
N PRO A 20 2.13 -5.69 -5.35
CA PRO A 20 2.53 -7.06 -5.07
C PRO A 20 2.90 -7.30 -3.59
N PHE A 21 2.54 -6.38 -2.71
CA PHE A 21 2.91 -6.39 -1.30
C PHE A 21 1.71 -6.77 -0.43
N ASP A 22 1.96 -7.53 0.63
CA ASP A 22 0.98 -7.81 1.67
C ASP A 22 1.10 -6.83 2.85
N VAL A 23 0.27 -7.03 3.87
CA VAL A 23 0.21 -6.18 5.06
C VAL A 23 1.53 -6.23 5.86
N TRP A 24 2.21 -7.37 5.87
CA TRP A 24 3.47 -7.57 6.58
C TRP A 24 4.62 -6.85 5.87
N ASP A 25 4.64 -6.93 4.54
CA ASP A 25 5.61 -6.18 3.72
C ASP A 25 5.51 -4.67 4.02
N VAL A 26 4.30 -4.13 4.12
CA VAL A 26 4.09 -2.70 4.47
C VAL A 26 4.50 -2.39 5.91
N ALA A 27 4.23 -3.30 6.85
CA ALA A 27 4.54 -3.10 8.26
C ALA A 27 6.05 -3.11 8.54
N ASP A 28 6.76 -4.09 7.97
CA ASP A 28 8.15 -4.40 8.29
C ASP A 28 9.14 -3.83 7.26
N GLU A 29 8.75 -3.70 5.99
CA GLU A 29 9.63 -3.36 4.86
C GLU A 29 9.14 -2.15 4.04
N ILE A 30 8.58 -1.13 4.71
CA ILE A 30 8.01 0.06 4.06
C ILE A 30 8.96 0.76 3.08
N ASP A 31 10.27 0.77 3.38
CA ASP A 31 11.27 1.41 2.53
C ASP A 31 11.40 0.68 1.18
N LEU A 32 11.25 -0.64 1.19
CA LEU A 32 11.25 -1.48 -0.01
C LEU A 32 9.99 -1.24 -0.83
N VAL A 33 8.83 -1.14 -0.17
CA VAL A 33 7.55 -0.81 -0.81
C VAL A 33 7.64 0.55 -1.49
N LEU A 34 8.12 1.58 -0.80
CA LEU A 34 8.30 2.93 -1.37
C LEU A 34 9.31 2.94 -2.51
N SER A 35 10.42 2.21 -2.36
CA SER A 35 11.45 2.09 -3.41
C SER A 35 10.91 1.43 -4.67
N PHE A 36 10.04 0.42 -4.56
CA PHE A 36 9.38 -0.22 -5.70
C PHE A 36 8.56 0.77 -6.53
N PHE A 37 7.86 1.70 -5.87
CA PHE A 37 7.10 2.75 -6.54
C PHE A 37 7.97 3.96 -6.99
N GLY A 38 9.29 3.89 -6.79
CA GLY A 38 10.23 4.96 -7.09
C GLY A 38 9.99 6.20 -6.23
N ILE A 39 9.54 6.01 -4.99
CA ILE A 39 9.28 7.08 -4.04
C ILE A 39 10.50 7.20 -3.11
N PRO A 40 11.16 8.37 -3.07
CA PRO A 40 12.32 8.54 -2.21
C PRO A 40 11.91 8.54 -0.74
N ASP A 41 12.69 7.85 0.09
CA ASP A 41 12.51 7.78 1.53
C ASP A 41 13.00 9.07 2.22
N VAL A 42 12.20 10.13 2.08
CA VAL A 42 12.46 11.46 2.65
C VAL A 42 11.23 11.96 3.42
N PHE A 43 10.73 11.10 4.30
CA PHE A 43 9.56 11.35 5.13
C PHE A 43 9.98 11.48 6.60
N THR A 44 9.20 12.25 7.36
CA THR A 44 9.35 12.25 8.82
C THR A 44 8.70 11.01 9.42
N ASP A 45 9.03 10.67 10.67
CA ASP A 45 8.42 9.54 11.38
C ASP A 45 6.88 9.62 11.39
N GLU A 46 6.31 10.82 11.58
CA GLU A 46 4.86 11.05 11.51
C GLU A 46 4.28 10.76 10.12
N GLU A 47 4.96 11.22 9.06
CA GLU A 47 4.56 10.96 7.68
C GLU A 47 4.66 9.46 7.36
N MET A 48 5.67 8.78 7.89
CA MET A 48 5.87 7.35 7.70
C MET A 48 4.77 6.53 8.38
N ILE A 49 4.31 6.94 9.56
CA ILE A 49 3.17 6.29 10.22
C ILE A 49 1.90 6.39 9.36
N VAL A 50 1.63 7.57 8.79
CA VAL A 50 0.47 7.77 7.91
C VAL A 50 0.58 6.91 6.65
N ILE A 51 1.75 6.90 6.01
CA ILE A 51 2.00 6.08 4.82
C ILE A 51 1.81 4.59 5.13
N LYS A 52 2.37 4.09 6.24
CA LYS A 52 2.22 2.69 6.65
C LYS A 52 0.77 2.29 6.82
N ASN A 53 -0.03 3.12 7.50
CA ASN A 53 -1.45 2.85 7.71
C ASN A 53 -2.21 2.82 6.39
N ASP A 54 -2.04 3.84 5.54
CA ASP A 54 -2.78 3.94 4.27
C ASP A 54 -2.38 2.82 3.29
N LEU A 55 -1.09 2.46 3.22
CA LEU A 55 -0.62 1.35 2.38
C LEU A 55 -1.06 -0.01 2.94
N GLY A 56 -1.16 -0.15 4.27
CA GLY A 56 -1.65 -1.35 4.91
C GLY A 56 -3.11 -1.63 4.54
N GLU A 57 -3.96 -0.59 4.57
CA GLU A 57 -5.35 -0.71 4.10
C GLU A 57 -5.44 -1.09 2.62
N ILE A 58 -4.54 -0.59 1.76
CA ILE A 58 -4.50 -0.97 0.35
C ILE A 58 -4.14 -2.46 0.22
N ALA A 59 -3.13 -2.92 0.95
CA ALA A 59 -2.70 -4.31 0.96
C ALA A 59 -3.85 -5.24 1.41
N GLU A 60 -4.51 -4.92 2.52
CA GLU A 60 -5.66 -5.67 3.04
C GLU A 60 -6.81 -5.74 2.03
N ASN A 61 -7.15 -4.60 1.40
CA ASN A 61 -8.22 -4.53 0.42
C ASN A 61 -7.92 -5.35 -0.84
N LYS A 62 -6.67 -5.29 -1.34
CA LYS A 62 -6.24 -6.07 -2.51
C LYS A 62 -6.23 -7.57 -2.20
N GLN A 63 -5.74 -7.96 -1.02
CA GLN A 63 -5.73 -9.36 -0.58
C GLN A 63 -7.16 -9.88 -0.40
N SER A 64 -8.04 -9.10 0.21
CA SER A 64 -9.46 -9.46 0.40
C SER A 64 -10.20 -9.58 -0.94
N ALA A 65 -9.95 -8.66 -1.88
CA ALA A 65 -10.53 -8.72 -3.23
C ALA A 65 -10.09 -9.97 -3.99
N GLU A 66 -8.82 -10.37 -3.86
CA GLU A 66 -8.28 -11.58 -4.46
C GLU A 66 -8.91 -12.85 -3.85
N VAL A 67 -9.07 -12.89 -2.52
CA VAL A 67 -9.76 -13.99 -1.83
C VAL A 67 -11.21 -14.12 -2.30
N VAL A 68 -11.93 -13.01 -2.43
CA VAL A 68 -13.31 -12.99 -2.95
C VAL A 68 -13.36 -13.49 -4.39
N ARG A 69 -12.43 -13.06 -5.25
CA ARG A 69 -12.33 -13.53 -6.64
C ARG A 69 -12.10 -15.04 -6.71
N LEU A 70 -11.13 -15.55 -5.94
CA LEU A 70 -10.81 -16.98 -5.89
C LEU A 70 -11.97 -17.82 -5.31
N ALA A 71 -12.70 -17.29 -4.33
CA ALA A 71 -13.89 -17.94 -3.79
C ALA A 71 -15.02 -18.03 -4.84
N ALA A 72 -15.26 -16.95 -5.59
CA ALA A 72 -16.23 -16.92 -6.67
C ALA A 72 -15.88 -17.89 -7.82
N GLU A 73 -14.60 -17.99 -8.19
CA GLU A 73 -14.12 -18.94 -9.20
C GLU A 73 -14.22 -20.41 -8.76
N ARG A 74 -14.14 -20.67 -7.45
CA ARG A 74 -14.24 -22.03 -6.88
C ARG A 74 -15.67 -22.45 -6.53
N GLY A 75 -16.67 -21.59 -6.75
CA GLY A 75 -18.08 -21.91 -6.55
C GLY A 75 -18.48 -22.10 -5.08
N TRP A 76 -17.89 -21.33 -4.17
CA TRP A 76 -18.25 -21.29 -2.74
C TRP A 76 -19.33 -20.26 -2.46
#